data_AF-A0A7S2IMI5-F1
#
_entry.id   AF-A0A7S2IMI5-F1
#
_cell.length_a   1.000
_cell.length_b   1.000
_cell.length_c   1.000
_cell.angle_alpha   90.00
_cell.angle_beta   90.00
_cell.angle_gamma   90.00
#
_symmetry.space_group_name_H-M   'P 1'
#
loop_
_entity.id
_entity.type
_entity.pdbx_description
1 polymer ?
#
loop_
_entity_poly.entity_id
_entity_poly.type
_entity_poly.pdbx_seq_one_letter_code
_entity_poly.pdbx_strand_id
1 'polypeptide(L)'
;MLAAYRQQQASKVSSHTGPNYGPLPPAAYPQAASYGAYSCGRASVQETSVDEAPAAAPSLPRDRAPIPGRSTLGTCGLCGRSRRTVLVCQDGKAYCKVCRLQSTGATKAWHSVAKGAGMAVDSDEELVGLCKTCGLPLGESVYFDEEKKATVHGECMAARILKGTQEGEDARQRAAADEKRTHREAFDIGWKAERVPSNVAPARKLGCELSSKHGICSLAMDGDARSLRVIEAEDTAAGVNLEYLSLALCVRRGEGREPLFSLDP
;
A
#
# COMPACT_ATOMS: atom_id res chain seq x y z
N MET A 1 -14.43 -49.45 -14.75
CA MET A 1 -14.23 -48.01 -14.43
C MET A 1 -12.95 -47.41 -15.03
N LEU A 2 -11.76 -48.00 -14.86
CA LEU A 2 -10.51 -47.45 -15.44
C LEU A 2 -10.46 -47.39 -16.98
N ALA A 3 -11.15 -48.30 -17.68
CA ALA A 3 -11.25 -48.27 -19.14
C ALA A 3 -12.15 -47.12 -19.65
N ALA A 4 -13.22 -46.80 -18.93
CA ALA A 4 -14.12 -45.68 -19.26
C ALA A 4 -13.44 -44.32 -19.04
N TYR A 5 -12.57 -44.20 -18.03
CA TYR A 5 -11.78 -43.00 -17.77
C TYR A 5 -10.73 -42.74 -18.89
N ARG A 6 -10.09 -43.79 -19.41
CA ARG A 6 -9.16 -43.67 -20.56
C ARG A 6 -9.86 -43.23 -21.85
N GLN A 7 -11.09 -43.67 -22.08
CA GLN A 7 -11.83 -43.33 -23.29
C GLN A 7 -12.35 -41.88 -23.26
N GLN A 8 -12.62 -41.32 -22.08
CA GLN A 8 -12.96 -39.91 -21.89
C GLN A 8 -11.76 -38.95 -22.02
N GLN A 9 -10.54 -39.40 -21.73
CA GLN A 9 -9.35 -38.58 -21.96
C GLN A 9 -8.89 -38.60 -23.42
N ALA A 10 -9.07 -39.72 -24.13
CA ALA A 10 -8.70 -39.82 -25.55
C ALA A 10 -9.56 -38.94 -26.47
N SER A 11 -10.83 -38.70 -26.13
CA SER A 11 -11.73 -37.86 -26.93
C SER A 11 -11.52 -36.35 -26.77
N LYS A 12 -10.72 -35.90 -25.79
CA LYS A 12 -10.41 -34.47 -25.56
C LYS A 12 -9.11 -33.98 -26.20
N VAL A 13 -8.33 -34.84 -26.85
CA VAL A 13 -6.99 -34.48 -27.38
C VAL A 13 -7.00 -34.16 -28.89
N SER A 14 -8.14 -34.29 -29.58
CA SER A 14 -8.22 -33.94 -31.00
C SER A 14 -8.64 -32.48 -31.19
N SER A 15 -7.76 -31.68 -31.79
CA SER A 15 -7.94 -30.28 -32.26
C SER A 15 -7.61 -29.11 -31.32
N HIS A 16 -6.46 -29.16 -30.63
CA HIS A 16 -5.79 -27.93 -30.20
C HIS A 16 -4.45 -27.77 -30.90
N THR A 17 -4.47 -27.06 -32.03
CA THR A 17 -3.33 -26.24 -32.47
C THR A 17 -2.98 -25.31 -31.31
N GLY A 18 -1.92 -25.65 -30.58
CA GLY A 18 -1.48 -24.90 -29.42
C GLY A 18 -1.21 -23.43 -29.79
N PRO A 19 -1.58 -22.47 -28.92
CA PRO A 19 -1.27 -21.08 -29.14
C PRO A 19 0.24 -20.88 -29.23
N ASN A 20 0.67 -20.19 -30.28
CA ASN A 20 2.04 -19.75 -30.47
C ASN A 20 2.34 -18.65 -29.43
N TYR A 21 2.97 -19.03 -28.31
CA TYR A 21 3.42 -18.09 -27.30
C TYR A 21 4.66 -17.36 -27.81
N GLY A 22 4.43 -16.22 -28.46
CA GLY A 22 5.45 -15.19 -28.58
C GLY A 22 5.94 -14.75 -27.18
N PRO A 23 7.12 -14.11 -27.10
CA PRO A 23 7.70 -13.68 -25.82
C PRO A 23 6.68 -12.88 -25.01
N LEU A 24 6.46 -13.31 -23.77
CA LEU A 24 5.58 -12.65 -22.81
C LEU A 24 5.99 -11.16 -22.71
N PRO A 25 5.05 -10.22 -22.87
CA PRO A 25 5.35 -8.82 -22.64
C PRO A 25 5.89 -8.66 -21.20
N PRO A 26 6.88 -7.78 -20.97
CA PRO A 26 7.40 -7.53 -19.63
C PRO A 26 6.23 -7.18 -18.71
N ALA A 27 6.21 -7.81 -17.53
CA ALA A 27 5.21 -7.55 -16.51
C ALA A 27 5.10 -6.03 -16.31
N ALA A 28 3.93 -5.47 -16.61
CA ALA A 28 3.65 -4.07 -16.37
C ALA A 28 3.67 -3.87 -14.85
N TYR A 29 4.83 -3.49 -14.31
CA TYR A 29 4.91 -2.95 -12.96
C TYR A 29 3.94 -1.78 -12.91
N PRO A 30 3.03 -1.72 -11.92
CA PRO A 30 2.25 -0.51 -11.70
C PRO A 30 3.25 0.62 -11.56
N GLN A 31 3.18 1.61 -12.46
CA GLN A 31 4.04 2.78 -12.42
C GLN A 31 3.95 3.34 -11.01
N ALA A 32 5.09 3.36 -10.31
CA ALA A 32 5.16 3.95 -8.99
C ALA A 32 4.65 5.39 -9.12
N ALA A 33 3.48 5.67 -8.53
CA ALA A 33 2.95 7.02 -8.48
C ALA A 33 4.03 7.92 -7.89
N SER A 34 4.54 8.85 -8.70
CA SER A 34 5.61 9.75 -8.28
C SER A 34 5.02 10.73 -7.28
N TYR A 35 5.13 10.43 -5.98
CA TYR A 35 4.81 11.39 -4.93
C TYR A 35 5.91 12.45 -4.92
N GLY A 36 5.66 13.55 -5.63
CA GLY A 36 6.54 14.72 -5.62
C GLY A 36 6.54 15.34 -4.22
N ALA A 37 7.67 15.23 -3.52
CA ALA A 37 7.92 16.01 -2.32
C ALA A 37 8.17 17.46 -2.74
N TYR A 38 7.19 18.33 -2.52
CA TYR A 38 7.37 19.78 -2.69
C TYR A 38 7.98 20.34 -1.41
N SER A 39 9.24 20.77 -1.48
CA SER A 39 9.82 21.60 -0.42
C SER A 39 9.15 22.98 -0.47
N CYS A 40 8.47 23.36 0.61
CA CYS A 40 7.95 24.72 0.76
C CYS A 40 9.16 25.65 0.93
N GLY A 41 9.49 26.39 -0.11
CA GLY A 41 10.52 27.42 -0.05
C GLY A 41 10.15 28.46 1.00
N ARG A 42 10.98 28.61 2.03
CA ARG A 42 10.95 29.75 2.94
C ARG A 42 11.04 31.03 2.10
N ALA A 43 9.97 31.80 2.04
CA ALA A 43 10.01 33.16 1.54
C ALA A 43 10.90 33.99 2.49
N SER A 44 12.09 34.37 2.04
CA SER A 44 12.92 35.35 2.72
C SER A 44 12.24 36.72 2.63
N VAL A 45 11.74 37.20 3.76
CA VAL A 45 11.25 38.58 3.88
C VAL A 45 12.46 39.51 3.82
N GLN A 46 12.61 40.27 2.75
CA GLN A 46 13.54 41.40 2.71
C GLN A 46 12.93 42.56 3.51
N GLU A 47 13.56 42.93 4.61
CA GLU A 47 13.29 44.18 5.32
C GLU A 47 13.71 45.36 4.45
N THR A 48 12.75 46.14 3.97
CA THR A 48 13.01 47.46 3.38
C THR A 48 13.11 48.49 4.50
N SER A 49 14.32 49.00 4.74
CA SER A 49 14.58 50.20 5.53
C SER A 49 13.92 51.42 4.86
N VAL A 50 13.15 52.19 5.63
CA VAL A 50 12.60 53.48 5.20
C VAL A 50 13.26 54.61 5.98
N ASP A 51 13.75 55.57 5.21
CA ASP A 51 14.47 56.77 5.61
C ASP A 51 13.62 57.81 6.34
N GLU A 52 14.33 58.52 7.22
CA GLU A 52 14.27 59.93 7.63
C GLU A 52 12.93 60.69 7.72
N ALA A 53 12.69 61.19 8.93
CA ALA A 53 11.61 62.10 9.29
C ALA A 53 11.95 63.58 9.02
N PRO A 54 10.99 64.42 8.58
CA PRO A 54 11.14 65.87 8.61
C PRO A 54 10.51 66.51 9.86
N ALA A 55 11.02 67.70 10.14
CA ALA A 55 10.96 68.48 11.37
C ALA A 55 9.56 68.93 11.85
N ALA A 56 9.54 69.24 13.16
CA ALA A 56 8.41 69.61 13.98
C ALA A 56 7.70 70.93 13.59
N ALA A 57 6.38 70.93 13.71
CA ALA A 57 5.52 72.12 13.67
C ALA A 57 4.87 72.37 15.05
N PRO A 58 4.48 73.62 15.38
CA PRO A 58 4.08 74.02 16.73
C PRO A 58 2.65 73.60 17.09
N SER A 59 2.47 73.24 18.36
CA SER A 59 1.24 72.73 18.98
C SER A 59 0.23 73.84 19.31
N LEU A 60 -1.02 73.66 18.83
CA LEU A 60 -2.21 74.35 19.35
C LEU A 60 -3.00 73.37 20.23
N PRO A 61 -3.59 73.80 21.36
CA PRO A 61 -4.46 72.96 22.17
C PRO A 61 -5.79 72.76 21.44
N ARG A 62 -6.13 71.51 21.13
CA ARG A 62 -7.42 71.12 20.56
C ARG A 62 -7.97 69.95 21.37
N ASP A 63 -8.99 70.23 22.18
CA ASP A 63 -9.93 69.23 22.67
C ASP A 63 -10.72 68.69 21.48
N ARG A 64 -10.16 67.69 20.80
CA ARG A 64 -10.84 66.95 19.73
C ARG A 64 -11.45 65.69 20.34
N ALA A 65 -12.76 65.55 20.18
CA ALA A 65 -13.46 64.31 20.45
C ALA A 65 -12.75 63.12 19.76
N PRO A 66 -12.70 61.93 20.39
CA PRO A 66 -12.03 60.76 19.83
C PRO A 66 -12.60 60.41 18.45
N ILE A 67 -11.73 60.35 17.44
CA ILE A 67 -12.13 59.92 16.09
C ILE A 67 -12.34 58.40 16.12
N PRO A 68 -13.54 57.89 15.80
CA PRO A 68 -13.79 56.45 15.76
C PRO A 68 -12.86 55.78 14.74
N GLY A 69 -12.23 54.68 15.16
CA GLY A 69 -11.27 53.91 14.35
C GLY A 69 -9.78 54.25 14.55
N ARG A 70 -9.43 55.28 15.32
CA ARG A 70 -8.01 55.58 15.62
C ARG A 70 -7.53 54.75 16.81
N SER A 71 -6.39 54.07 16.65
CA SER A 71 -5.79 53.30 17.75
C SER A 71 -5.13 54.24 18.75
N THR A 72 -5.58 54.20 20.00
CA THR A 72 -4.92 54.88 21.12
C THR A 72 -4.43 53.85 22.14
N LEU A 73 -3.47 54.25 22.98
CA LEU A 73 -3.15 53.54 24.21
C LEU A 73 -4.36 53.62 25.13
N GLY A 74 -4.80 52.48 25.67
CA GLY A 74 -5.96 52.45 26.54
C GLY A 74 -6.22 51.08 27.14
N THR A 75 -7.15 51.05 28.08
CA THR A 75 -7.60 49.83 28.77
C THR A 75 -8.76 49.22 28.01
N CYS A 76 -8.70 47.92 27.75
CA CYS A 76 -9.80 47.21 27.12
C CYS A 76 -11.01 47.14 28.07
N GLY A 77 -12.18 47.60 27.63
CA GLY A 77 -13.43 47.57 28.40
C GLY A 77 -14.00 46.18 28.64
N LEU A 78 -13.46 45.14 28.00
CA LEU A 78 -13.82 43.73 28.23
C LEU A 78 -12.86 43.02 29.19
N CYS A 79 -11.56 43.00 28.87
CA CYS A 79 -10.58 42.24 29.66
C CYS A 79 -9.83 43.07 30.71
N GLY A 80 -10.06 44.38 30.77
CA GLY A 80 -9.43 45.28 31.74
C GLY A 80 -7.91 45.49 31.57
N ARG A 81 -7.28 44.87 30.56
CA ARG A 81 -5.83 44.99 30.32
C ARG A 81 -5.50 46.23 29.50
N SER A 82 -4.46 46.95 29.91
CA SER A 82 -3.84 48.03 29.12
C SER A 82 -3.17 47.47 27.87
N ARG A 83 -3.47 48.02 26.69
CA ARG A 83 -2.87 47.62 25.42
C ARG A 83 -2.38 48.85 24.67
N ARG A 84 -1.30 48.67 23.89
CA ARG A 84 -0.76 49.75 23.02
C ARG A 84 -1.76 50.20 21.96
N THR A 85 -2.63 49.29 21.53
CA THR A 85 -3.67 49.56 20.53
C THR A 85 -5.01 49.03 21.03
N VAL A 86 -5.92 49.94 21.34
CA VAL A 86 -7.34 49.64 21.53
C VAL A 86 -8.16 50.26 20.41
N LEU A 87 -9.21 49.56 20.00
CA LEU A 87 -10.16 49.98 18.98
C LEU A 87 -11.38 50.58 19.67
N VAL A 88 -11.66 51.86 19.43
CA VAL A 88 -12.87 52.52 19.92
C VAL A 88 -14.02 52.18 18.98
N CYS A 89 -15.06 51.54 19.53
CA CYS A 89 -16.26 51.18 18.80
C CYS A 89 -17.28 52.33 18.81
N GLN A 90 -18.39 52.18 18.07
CA GLN A 90 -19.45 53.19 17.97
C GLN A 90 -20.17 53.45 19.31
N ASP A 91 -20.08 52.50 20.25
CA ASP A 91 -20.57 52.61 21.63
C ASP A 91 -19.66 53.47 22.54
N GLY A 92 -18.58 54.03 21.99
CA GLY A 92 -17.59 54.82 22.72
C GLY A 92 -16.67 53.98 23.61
N LYS A 93 -16.84 52.65 23.65
CA LYS A 93 -15.99 51.77 24.44
C LYS A 93 -14.77 51.34 23.64
N ALA A 94 -13.64 51.23 24.32
CA ALA A 94 -12.38 50.79 23.74
C ALA A 94 -12.16 49.29 23.99
N TYR A 95 -11.92 48.52 22.95
CA TYR A 95 -11.68 47.08 23.04
C TYR A 95 -10.33 46.72 22.45
N CYS A 96 -9.61 45.78 23.07
CA CYS A 96 -8.45 45.20 22.39
C CYS A 96 -8.90 44.37 21.18
N LYS A 97 -7.98 44.18 20.21
CA LYS A 97 -8.27 43.46 18.96
C LYS A 97 -8.90 42.07 19.20
N VAL A 98 -8.36 41.33 20.18
CA VAL A 98 -8.84 39.99 20.58
C VAL A 98 -10.27 40.03 21.11
N CYS A 99 -10.54 40.87 22.13
CA CYS A 99 -11.88 40.95 22.72
C CYS A 99 -12.94 41.48 21.73
N ARG A 100 -12.54 42.34 20.78
CA ARG A 100 -13.44 42.81 19.72
C ARG A 100 -13.78 41.71 18.72
N LEU A 101 -12.81 40.89 18.32
CA LEU A 101 -13.09 39.72 17.46
C LEU A 101 -14.05 38.75 18.15
N GLN A 102 -13.83 38.50 19.45
CA GLN A 102 -14.70 37.62 20.24
C GLN A 102 -16.12 38.16 20.41
N SER A 103 -16.29 39.48 20.60
CA SER A 103 -17.61 40.08 20.85
C SER A 103 -18.48 40.20 19.60
N THR A 104 -17.90 40.27 18.41
CA THR A 104 -18.65 40.34 17.15
C THR A 104 -19.30 39.02 16.73
N GLY A 105 -19.08 37.93 17.49
CA GLY A 105 -19.50 36.58 17.09
C GLY A 105 -18.77 36.05 15.85
N ALA A 106 -17.83 36.82 15.28
CA ALA A 106 -17.01 36.42 14.15
C ALA A 106 -16.18 35.18 14.49
N THR A 107 -15.71 35.04 15.73
CA THR A 107 -14.97 33.84 16.16
C THR A 107 -15.80 32.56 16.07
N LYS A 108 -17.11 32.60 16.37
CA LYS A 108 -18.00 31.42 16.23
C LYS A 108 -18.21 31.03 14.76
N ALA A 109 -18.39 32.02 13.89
CA ALA A 109 -18.47 31.78 12.44
C ALA A 109 -17.15 31.23 11.87
N TRP A 110 -16.01 31.75 12.34
CA TRP A 110 -14.69 31.30 11.91
C TRP A 110 -14.37 29.87 12.35
N HIS A 111 -14.68 29.48 13.60
CA HIS A 111 -14.51 28.08 14.04
C HIS A 111 -15.39 27.11 13.25
N SER A 112 -16.59 27.53 12.84
CA SER A 112 -17.48 26.74 11.98
C SER A 112 -16.89 26.52 10.58
N VAL A 113 -16.31 27.56 9.98
CA VAL A 113 -15.69 27.47 8.64
C VAL A 113 -14.38 26.66 8.69
N ALA A 114 -13.55 26.87 9.71
CA ALA A 114 -12.30 26.13 9.90
C ALA A 114 -12.52 24.62 10.05
N LYS A 115 -13.58 24.21 10.76
CA LYS A 115 -13.93 22.80 10.95
C LYS A 115 -14.30 22.09 9.64
N GLY A 116 -14.92 22.80 8.69
CA GLY A 116 -15.21 22.28 7.35
C GLY A 116 -13.98 22.16 6.46
N ALA A 117 -12.96 22.98 6.70
CA ALA A 117 -11.71 23.02 5.92
C ALA A 117 -10.61 22.10 6.47
N GLY A 118 -10.84 21.38 7.58
CA GLY A 118 -9.82 20.56 8.23
C GLY A 118 -8.72 21.39 8.89
N MET A 119 -9.05 22.58 9.41
CA MET A 119 -8.13 23.45 10.14
C MET A 119 -8.53 23.53 11.62
N ALA A 120 -7.55 23.68 12.49
CA ALA A 120 -7.72 23.98 13.91
C ALA A 120 -7.03 25.31 14.26
N VAL A 121 -7.48 25.92 15.35
CA VAL A 121 -6.80 27.07 15.95
C VAL A 121 -6.00 26.55 17.15
N ASP A 122 -4.71 26.84 17.20
CA ASP A 122 -3.84 26.43 18.31
C ASP A 122 -3.87 27.44 19.47
N SER A 123 -2.95 27.27 20.44
CA SER A 123 -2.88 28.07 21.67
C SER A 123 -2.51 29.54 21.45
N ASP A 124 -1.86 29.84 20.34
CA ASP A 124 -1.38 31.14 19.91
C ASP A 124 -2.28 31.79 18.85
N GLU A 125 -3.46 31.20 18.63
CA GLU A 125 -4.50 31.66 17.71
C GLU A 125 -4.10 31.53 16.21
N GLU A 126 -3.12 30.69 15.88
CA GLU A 126 -2.73 30.38 14.50
C GLU A 126 -3.60 29.25 13.92
N LEU A 127 -3.85 29.32 12.60
CA LEU A 127 -4.59 28.29 11.88
C LEU A 127 -3.64 27.18 11.40
N VAL A 128 -3.74 26.01 12.02
CA VAL A 128 -2.98 24.82 11.66
C VAL A 128 -3.86 23.84 10.89
N GLY A 129 -3.33 23.28 9.80
CA GLY A 129 -4.00 22.19 9.10
C GLY A 129 -3.96 20.91 9.93
N LEU A 130 -5.04 20.12 9.90
CA LEU A 130 -5.12 18.82 10.56
C LEU A 130 -4.91 17.69 9.56
N CYS A 131 -4.23 16.64 9.98
CA CYS A 131 -4.16 15.41 9.21
C CYS A 131 -5.53 14.74 9.14
N LYS A 132 -5.99 14.42 7.93
CA LYS A 132 -7.29 13.75 7.73
C LYS A 132 -7.36 12.34 8.32
N THR A 133 -6.22 11.69 8.55
CA THR A 133 -6.14 10.32 9.05
C THR A 133 -6.18 10.24 10.57
N CYS A 134 -5.29 10.98 11.26
CA CYS A 134 -5.17 10.92 12.72
C CYS A 134 -5.80 12.11 13.44
N GLY A 135 -6.19 13.17 12.72
CA GLY A 135 -6.78 14.39 13.30
C GLY A 135 -5.79 15.30 14.02
N LEU A 136 -4.49 14.96 14.04
CA LEU A 136 -3.46 15.76 14.70
C LEU A 136 -2.96 16.90 13.80
N PRO A 137 -2.46 18.02 14.38
CA PRO A 137 -1.87 19.12 13.62
C PRO A 137 -0.73 18.65 12.72
N LEU A 138 -0.66 19.20 11.52
CA LEU A 138 0.39 18.92 10.54
C LEU A 138 1.70 19.60 10.96
N GLY A 139 2.82 18.92 10.70
CA GLY A 139 4.16 19.47 10.88
C GLY A 139 4.69 20.16 9.62
N GLU A 140 6.00 20.37 9.57
CA GLU A 140 6.68 21.04 8.46
C GLU A 140 6.60 20.26 7.13
N SER A 141 6.54 18.92 7.21
CA SER A 141 6.44 18.04 6.04
C SER A 141 5.01 17.50 5.89
N VAL A 142 4.38 17.82 4.75
CA VAL A 142 3.03 17.37 4.41
C VAL A 142 3.03 16.67 3.06
N TYR A 143 2.26 15.59 2.96
CA TYR A 143 2.00 14.90 1.69
C TYR A 143 0.65 15.34 1.15
N PHE A 144 0.60 15.55 -0.16
CA PHE A 144 -0.61 15.88 -0.92
C PHE A 144 -1.10 14.65 -1.69
N ASP A 145 -2.42 14.46 -1.78
CA ASP A 145 -3.01 13.52 -2.73
C ASP A 145 -2.94 14.04 -4.18
N GLU A 146 -3.36 13.22 -5.13
CA GLU A 146 -3.38 13.55 -6.57
C GLU A 146 -4.24 14.79 -6.89
N GLU A 147 -5.27 15.05 -6.07
CA GLU A 147 -6.10 16.24 -6.19
C GLU A 147 -5.50 17.49 -5.52
N LYS A 148 -4.31 17.37 -4.90
CA LYS A 148 -3.68 18.41 -4.08
C LYS A 148 -4.52 18.87 -2.89
N LYS A 149 -5.46 18.05 -2.42
CA LYS A 149 -6.47 18.36 -1.41
C LYS A 149 -6.31 17.63 -0.08
N ALA A 150 -5.52 16.57 0.02
CA ALA A 150 -5.31 15.89 1.30
C ALA A 150 -3.92 16.16 1.86
N THR A 151 -3.87 16.85 2.99
CA THR A 151 -2.67 17.04 3.80
C THR A 151 -2.60 15.95 4.86
N VAL A 152 -1.72 14.97 4.67
CA VAL A 152 -1.45 13.92 5.66
C VAL A 152 0.00 13.99 6.15
N HIS A 153 0.24 13.53 7.38
CA HIS A 153 1.61 13.33 7.87
C HIS A 153 2.36 12.31 7.02
N GLY A 154 3.68 12.42 6.98
CA GLY A 154 4.53 11.40 6.36
C GLY A 154 4.30 10.01 6.95
N GLU A 155 4.14 9.90 8.27
CA GLU A 155 3.85 8.63 8.95
C GLU A 155 2.49 8.04 8.53
N CYS A 156 1.45 8.88 8.46
CA CYS A 156 0.12 8.44 8.02
C CYS A 156 0.13 8.00 6.55
N MET A 157 0.90 8.69 5.69
CA MET A 157 1.06 8.32 4.30
C MET A 157 1.82 7.00 4.16
N ALA A 158 2.91 6.83 4.90
CA ALA A 158 3.68 5.59 4.94
C ALA A 158 2.82 4.41 5.39
N ALA A 159 2.01 4.58 6.44
CA ALA A 159 1.07 3.56 6.89
C ALA A 159 0.03 3.18 5.81
N ARG A 160 -0.47 4.16 5.05
CA ARG A 160 -1.40 3.93 3.93
C ARG A 160 -0.74 3.14 2.80
N ILE A 161 0.47 3.52 2.40
CA ILE A 161 1.25 2.81 1.37
C ILE A 161 1.51 1.38 1.82
N LEU A 162 1.98 1.20 3.06
CA LEU A 162 2.28 -0.12 3.64
C LEU A 162 1.04 -1.02 3.64
N LYS A 163 -0.10 -0.50 4.07
CA LYS A 163 -1.38 -1.22 4.03
C LYS A 163 -1.73 -1.66 2.60
N GLY A 164 -1.62 -0.77 1.62
CA GLY A 164 -1.88 -1.09 0.21
C GLY A 164 -0.93 -2.16 -0.34
N THR A 165 0.36 -2.11 0.02
CA THR A 165 1.32 -3.15 -0.38
C THR A 165 1.02 -4.51 0.26
N GLN A 166 0.62 -4.52 1.54
CA GLN A 166 0.26 -5.74 2.25
C GLN A 166 -0.99 -6.38 1.66
N GLU A 167 -2.05 -5.60 1.43
CA GLU A 167 -3.29 -6.09 0.79
C GLU A 167 -3.01 -6.66 -0.60
N GLY A 168 -2.13 -6.03 -1.39
CA GLY A 168 -1.71 -6.52 -2.70
C GLY A 168 -0.92 -7.82 -2.64
N GLU A 169 -0.03 -7.97 -1.67
CA GLU A 169 0.72 -9.22 -1.45
C GLU A 169 -0.20 -10.35 -0.97
N ASP A 170 -1.09 -10.09 -0.02
CA ASP A 170 -2.09 -11.05 0.45
C ASP A 170 -3.02 -11.52 -0.68
N ALA A 171 -3.36 -10.62 -1.61
CA ALA A 171 -4.13 -10.98 -2.81
C ALA A 171 -3.33 -11.89 -3.76
N ARG A 172 -2.05 -11.59 -4.01
CA ARG A 172 -1.16 -12.44 -4.82
C ARG A 172 -0.98 -13.82 -4.21
N GLN A 173 -0.74 -13.89 -2.91
CA GLN A 173 -0.56 -15.15 -2.18
C GLN A 173 -1.82 -16.00 -2.23
N ARG A 174 -3.01 -15.42 -2.04
CA ARG A 174 -4.29 -16.12 -2.20
C ARG A 174 -4.50 -16.64 -3.61
N ALA A 175 -4.28 -15.82 -4.63
CA ALA A 175 -4.41 -16.24 -6.02
C ALA A 175 -3.45 -17.40 -6.36
N ALA A 176 -2.19 -17.31 -5.92
CA ALA A 176 -1.21 -18.37 -6.12
C ALA A 176 -1.56 -19.65 -5.34
N ALA A 177 -2.10 -19.53 -4.13
CA ALA A 177 -2.58 -20.67 -3.35
C ALA A 177 -3.79 -21.35 -4.00
N ASP A 178 -4.72 -20.56 -4.56
CA ASP A 178 -5.87 -21.05 -5.30
C ASP A 178 -5.44 -21.79 -6.57
N GLU A 179 -4.50 -21.21 -7.35
CA GLU A 179 -3.94 -21.86 -8.54
C GLU A 179 -3.19 -23.16 -8.19
N LYS A 180 -2.41 -23.16 -7.10
CA LYS A 180 -1.78 -24.38 -6.59
C LYS A 180 -2.83 -25.42 -6.23
N ARG A 181 -3.92 -25.03 -5.56
CA ARG A 181 -5.01 -25.93 -5.18
C ARG A 181 -5.71 -26.53 -6.41
N THR A 182 -6.07 -25.72 -7.39
CA THR A 182 -6.73 -26.21 -8.62
C THR A 182 -5.82 -27.15 -9.41
N HIS A 183 -4.51 -26.87 -9.50
CA HIS A 183 -3.56 -27.79 -10.13
C HIS A 183 -3.37 -29.09 -9.34
N ARG A 184 -3.29 -29.02 -8.00
CA ARG A 184 -3.22 -30.21 -7.13
C ARG A 184 -4.44 -31.11 -7.34
N GLU A 185 -5.63 -30.52 -7.43
CA GLU A 185 -6.88 -31.25 -7.71
C GLU A 185 -6.90 -31.85 -9.13
N ALA A 186 -6.50 -31.08 -10.14
CA ALA A 186 -6.56 -31.49 -11.55
C ALA A 186 -5.63 -32.67 -11.87
N PHE A 187 -4.43 -32.67 -11.29
CA PHE A 187 -3.41 -33.70 -11.55
C PHE A 187 -3.30 -34.74 -10.43
N ASP A 188 -4.15 -34.65 -9.40
CA ASP A 188 -4.07 -35.48 -8.20
C ASP A 188 -2.68 -35.41 -7.54
N ILE A 189 -2.07 -34.21 -7.58
CA ILE A 189 -0.74 -33.93 -7.03
C ILE A 189 -0.90 -33.58 -5.55
N GLY A 190 -0.36 -34.42 -4.67
CA GLY A 190 -0.33 -34.19 -3.23
C GLY A 190 -0.33 -35.50 -2.45
N TRP A 191 0.22 -35.48 -1.23
CA TRP A 191 0.13 -36.64 -0.34
C TRP A 191 -1.26 -36.66 0.28
N LYS A 192 -2.08 -37.63 -0.12
CA LYS A 192 -3.35 -37.94 0.56
C LYS A 192 -3.07 -39.03 1.57
N ALA A 193 -3.50 -38.85 2.82
CA ALA A 193 -3.30 -39.86 3.87
C ALA A 193 -3.91 -41.22 3.48
N GLU A 194 -4.98 -41.18 2.67
CA GLU A 194 -5.70 -42.34 2.16
C GLU A 194 -4.96 -43.03 1.00
N ARG A 195 -4.03 -42.34 0.33
CA ARG A 195 -3.33 -42.84 -0.86
C ARG A 195 -1.90 -42.33 -0.91
N VAL A 196 -0.99 -43.17 -0.44
CA VAL A 196 0.45 -42.99 -0.64
C VAL A 196 0.83 -43.48 -2.05
N PRO A 197 1.45 -42.63 -2.90
CA PRO A 197 1.86 -43.04 -4.25
C PRO A 197 2.82 -44.22 -4.22
N SER A 198 2.60 -45.22 -5.08
CA SER A 198 3.29 -46.51 -5.02
C SER A 198 3.99 -46.85 -6.34
N ASN A 199 5.23 -47.32 -6.23
CA ASN A 199 6.04 -47.71 -7.39
C ASN A 199 5.63 -49.05 -8.00
N VAL A 200 4.83 -49.87 -7.30
CA VAL A 200 4.54 -51.25 -7.73
C VAL A 200 3.82 -51.30 -9.07
N ALA A 201 2.74 -50.53 -9.24
CA ALA A 201 1.95 -50.56 -10.46
C ALA A 201 2.69 -49.93 -11.67
N PRO A 202 3.39 -48.78 -11.52
CA PRO A 202 4.25 -48.24 -12.57
C PRO A 202 5.43 -49.15 -12.93
N ALA A 203 6.17 -49.69 -11.95
CA ALA A 203 7.33 -50.56 -12.20
C ALA A 203 6.93 -51.81 -13.00
N ARG A 204 5.81 -52.45 -12.62
CA ARG A 204 5.28 -53.61 -13.35
C ARG A 204 4.92 -53.28 -14.80
N LYS A 205 4.38 -52.09 -15.07
CA LYS A 205 4.08 -51.65 -16.45
C LYS A 205 5.36 -51.43 -17.28
N LEU A 206 6.47 -51.11 -16.62
CA LEU A 206 7.79 -50.95 -17.23
C LEU A 206 8.55 -52.29 -17.32
N GLY A 207 7.91 -53.42 -17.02
CA GLY A 207 8.54 -54.74 -17.04
C GLY A 207 9.55 -54.96 -15.91
N CYS A 208 9.52 -54.14 -14.87
CA CYS A 208 10.35 -54.29 -13.69
C CYS A 208 9.57 -55.00 -12.59
N GLU A 209 10.00 -56.22 -12.25
CA GLU A 209 9.50 -56.96 -11.10
C GLU A 209 10.32 -56.55 -9.87
N LEU A 210 9.75 -55.67 -9.04
CA LEU A 210 10.36 -55.29 -7.77
C LEU A 210 10.31 -56.48 -6.82
N SER A 211 11.48 -56.94 -6.40
CA SER A 211 11.63 -58.14 -5.57
C SER A 211 11.56 -57.80 -4.09
N SER A 212 11.96 -56.59 -3.67
CA SER A 212 11.87 -56.20 -2.27
C SER A 212 10.46 -55.91 -1.80
N LYS A 213 10.27 -56.22 -0.52
CA LYS A 213 9.16 -55.74 0.31
C LYS A 213 9.11 -54.21 0.45
N HIS A 214 10.19 -53.51 0.11
CA HIS A 214 10.34 -52.07 0.38
C HIS A 214 9.77 -51.20 -0.74
N GLY A 215 9.63 -51.71 -1.97
CA GLY A 215 8.96 -50.99 -3.06
C GLY A 215 9.67 -49.71 -3.52
N ILE A 216 10.95 -49.55 -3.19
CA ILE A 216 11.78 -48.41 -3.62
C ILE A 216 12.49 -48.81 -4.91
N CYS A 217 12.50 -47.91 -5.89
CA CYS A 217 13.12 -48.14 -7.18
C CYS A 217 13.91 -46.91 -7.63
N SER A 218 14.96 -47.13 -8.43
CA SER A 218 15.78 -46.08 -9.03
C SER A 218 15.77 -46.19 -10.54
N LEU A 219 16.30 -45.17 -11.21
CA LEU A 219 16.48 -45.12 -12.64
C LEU A 219 17.97 -45.26 -12.96
N ALA A 220 18.33 -46.27 -13.75
CA ALA A 220 19.68 -46.46 -14.23
C ALA A 220 19.71 -46.31 -15.75
N MET A 221 20.78 -45.68 -16.25
CA MET A 221 21.09 -45.70 -17.68
C MET A 221 21.80 -47.01 -18.00
N ASP A 222 21.27 -47.77 -18.95
CA ASP A 222 21.95 -48.89 -19.57
C ASP A 222 22.97 -48.35 -20.57
N GLY A 223 24.25 -48.53 -20.28
CA GLY A 223 25.35 -47.97 -21.06
C GLY A 223 25.43 -48.50 -22.48
N ASP A 224 25.13 -49.78 -22.68
CA ASP A 224 25.23 -50.44 -23.98
C ASP A 224 24.04 -50.07 -24.87
N ALA A 225 22.84 -50.07 -24.30
CA ALA A 225 21.61 -49.78 -25.03
C ALA A 225 21.28 -48.27 -25.13
N ARG A 226 21.97 -47.41 -24.37
CA ARG A 226 21.61 -46.00 -24.14
C ARG A 226 20.13 -45.83 -23.76
N SER A 227 19.62 -46.77 -22.98
CA SER A 227 18.22 -46.82 -22.59
C SER A 227 18.08 -46.68 -21.08
N LEU A 228 16.93 -46.20 -20.62
CA LEU A 228 16.70 -45.92 -19.21
C LEU A 228 15.86 -47.06 -18.63
N ARG A 229 16.41 -47.76 -17.63
CA ARG A 229 15.78 -48.91 -16.97
C ARG A 229 15.44 -48.61 -15.52
N VAL A 230 14.34 -49.19 -15.05
CA VAL A 230 14.00 -49.18 -13.62
C VAL A 230 14.74 -50.31 -12.94
N ILE A 231 15.41 -50.00 -11.85
CA ILE A 231 16.08 -50.96 -10.98
C ILE A 231 15.57 -50.81 -9.56
N GLU A 232 15.76 -51.85 -8.75
CA GLU A 232 15.47 -51.76 -7.32
C GLU A 232 16.53 -50.91 -6.62
N ALA A 233 16.11 -50.08 -5.66
CA ALA A 233 17.01 -49.20 -4.91
C ALA A 233 17.17 -49.69 -3.48
N GLU A 234 18.42 -49.80 -3.01
CA GLU A 234 18.73 -50.10 -1.60
C GLU A 234 18.67 -48.85 -0.73
N ASP A 235 19.03 -47.69 -1.30
CA ASP A 235 19.06 -46.39 -0.62
C ASP A 235 17.85 -45.54 -1.00
N THR A 236 17.20 -44.93 0.01
CA THR A 236 16.11 -43.98 -0.17
C THR A 236 16.55 -42.73 -0.92
N ALA A 237 17.82 -42.32 -0.79
CA ALA A 237 18.36 -41.15 -1.50
C ALA A 237 18.46 -41.38 -3.02
N ALA A 238 18.63 -42.63 -3.45
CA ALA A 238 18.59 -43.03 -4.85
C ALA A 238 17.17 -43.39 -5.34
N GLY A 239 16.20 -43.40 -4.44
CA GLY A 239 14.81 -43.77 -4.69
C GLY A 239 14.07 -42.71 -5.48
N VAL A 240 13.39 -43.15 -6.55
CA VAL A 240 12.46 -42.35 -7.34
C VAL A 240 11.05 -42.88 -7.12
N ASN A 241 10.10 -41.99 -6.91
CA ASN A 241 8.69 -42.35 -6.98
C ASN A 241 8.21 -42.26 -8.44
N LEU A 242 7.99 -43.42 -9.06
CA LEU A 242 7.60 -43.55 -10.48
C LEU A 242 6.22 -42.97 -10.77
N GLU A 243 5.32 -42.96 -9.79
CA GLU A 243 4.01 -42.34 -9.95
C GLU A 243 4.17 -40.81 -10.04
N TYR A 244 4.94 -40.21 -9.13
CA TYR A 244 5.30 -38.79 -9.21
C TYR A 244 6.05 -38.43 -10.49
N LEU A 245 7.01 -39.25 -10.89
CA LEU A 245 7.74 -39.03 -12.14
C LEU A 245 6.79 -39.08 -13.35
N SER A 246 5.84 -40.01 -13.37
CA SER A 246 4.86 -40.10 -14.46
C SER A 246 3.97 -38.86 -14.53
N LEU A 247 3.53 -38.34 -13.37
CA LEU A 247 2.79 -37.08 -13.29
C LEU A 247 3.64 -35.91 -13.77
N ALA A 248 4.91 -35.86 -13.36
CA ALA A 248 5.84 -34.82 -13.77
C ALA A 248 6.01 -34.74 -15.28
N LEU A 249 6.20 -35.90 -15.92
CA LEU A 249 6.33 -36.01 -17.36
C LEU A 249 5.02 -35.66 -18.08
N CYS A 250 3.87 -36.03 -17.51
CA CYS A 250 2.56 -35.62 -18.04
C CYS A 250 2.37 -34.10 -18.01
N VAL A 251 2.68 -33.43 -16.90
CA VAL A 251 2.63 -31.97 -16.78
C VAL A 251 3.60 -31.32 -17.76
N ARG A 252 4.86 -31.77 -17.81
CA ARG A 252 5.86 -31.20 -18.73
C ARG A 252 5.46 -31.36 -20.20
N ARG A 253 4.86 -32.49 -20.57
CA ARG A 253 4.37 -32.72 -21.94
C ARG A 253 3.11 -31.91 -22.27
N GLY A 254 2.21 -31.72 -21.31
CA GLY A 254 0.95 -31.02 -21.52
C GLY A 254 1.07 -29.49 -21.46
N GLU A 255 1.88 -28.98 -20.55
CA GLU A 255 1.96 -27.55 -20.23
C GLU A 255 3.30 -26.92 -20.62
N GLY A 256 4.30 -27.71 -21.03
CA GLY A 256 5.61 -27.20 -21.43
C GLY A 256 6.46 -26.64 -20.27
N ARG A 257 6.05 -26.88 -19.01
CA ARG A 257 6.73 -26.38 -17.81
C ARG A 257 6.95 -27.50 -16.79
N GLU A 258 7.79 -27.23 -15.79
CA GLU A 258 7.99 -28.17 -14.69
C GLU A 258 6.76 -28.22 -13.76
N PRO A 259 6.39 -29.41 -13.26
CA PRO A 259 5.35 -29.54 -12.24
C PRO A 259 5.76 -28.83 -10.93
N LEU A 260 4.84 -28.06 -10.35
CA LEU A 260 5.04 -27.43 -9.06
C LEU A 260 4.75 -28.43 -7.93
N PHE A 261 5.71 -29.30 -7.64
CA PHE A 261 5.65 -30.15 -6.46
C PHE A 261 6.04 -29.36 -5.21
N SER A 262 5.06 -28.70 -4.60
CA SER A 262 5.23 -28.11 -3.26
C SER A 262 4.86 -29.16 -2.22
N LEU A 263 5.85 -29.59 -1.43
CA LEU A 263 5.64 -30.44 -0.24
C LEU A 263 5.06 -29.65 0.93
N ASP A 264 5.00 -28.32 0.84
CA ASP A 264 4.32 -27.50 1.84
C ASP A 264 2.82 -27.85 1.85
N PRO A 265 2.26 -28.22 3.02
CA PRO A 265 0.84 -28.56 3.16
C PRO A 265 -0.06 -27.44 2.66
#